data_AF-A0ABD4RQP1-F1
#
_entry.id   AF-A0ABD4RQP1-F1
#
_cell.length_a   1.000
_cell.length_b   1.000
_cell.length_c   1.000
_cell.angle_alpha   90.00
_cell.angle_beta   90.00
_cell.angle_gamma   90.00
#
_symmetry.space_group_name_H-M   'P 1'
#
loop_
_entity.id
_entity.type
_entity.pdbx_description
1 polymer ?
#
loop_
_entity_poly.entity_id
_entity_poly.type
_entity_poly.pdbx_seq_one_letter_code
_entity_poly.pdbx_strand_id
1 'polypeptide(L)'
;MDFGEVKQDLSNKYLEDNKENLNKYKKYYLKVYKHYSEMDSIKSIRDIEMEQARLKGQLQKNNNPIFALYISIMAVVFSTIINLTFDLSDIANYFIKSAMTFALIVILTILVNKGIVPIAIPYRNNIQFYTTALEVLESMKNEKLRERKHKKRR
;
A
#
# COMPACT_ATOMS: atom_id res chain seq x y z
N MET A 1 23.37 17.65 22.20
CA MET A 1 23.05 16.58 21.24
C MET A 1 22.37 17.23 20.05
N ASP A 2 23.02 17.19 18.89
CA ASP A 2 22.49 17.78 17.66
C ASP A 2 21.41 16.83 17.09
N PHE A 3 20.19 17.32 16.96
CA PHE A 3 19.06 16.55 16.44
C PHE A 3 19.25 16.15 14.96
N GLY A 4 20.15 16.81 14.24
CA GLY A 4 20.51 16.48 12.85
C GLY A 4 21.27 15.15 12.74
N GLU A 5 22.26 14.93 13.59
CA GLU A 5 23.09 13.72 13.60
C GLU A 5 22.27 12.47 13.98
N VAL A 6 21.37 12.61 14.96
CA VAL A 6 20.49 11.52 15.42
C VAL A 6 19.54 11.05 14.31
N LYS A 7 19.02 11.94 13.46
CA LYS A 7 18.15 11.56 12.32
C LYS A 7 18.91 10.83 11.22
N GLN A 8 20.15 11.25 10.96
CA GLN A 8 20.98 10.67 9.90
C GLN A 8 21.49 9.28 10.28
N ASP A 9 21.88 9.08 11.54
CA ASP A 9 22.24 7.76 12.06
C ASP A 9 21.03 6.81 12.12
N LEU A 10 19.85 7.29 12.51
CA LEU A 10 18.63 6.48 12.45
C LEU A 10 18.33 6.07 11.00
N SER A 11 18.40 7.00 10.05
CA SER A 11 18.17 6.76 8.62
C SER A 11 19.14 5.71 8.06
N ASN A 12 20.43 5.80 8.39
CA ASN A 12 21.44 4.85 7.94
C ASN A 12 21.22 3.46 8.54
N LYS A 13 20.86 3.38 9.83
CA LYS A 13 20.55 2.12 10.51
C LYS A 13 19.29 1.46 9.96
N TYR A 14 18.23 2.24 9.71
CA TYR A 14 17.01 1.75 9.05
C TYR A 14 17.27 1.26 7.61
N LEU A 15 18.19 1.89 6.88
CA LEU A 15 18.59 1.48 5.53
C LEU A 15 19.42 0.19 5.52
N GLU A 16 20.30 -0.01 6.51
CA GLU A 16 21.06 -1.25 6.67
C GLU A 16 20.16 -2.43 7.08
N ASP A 17 19.28 -2.22 8.04
CA ASP A 17 18.33 -3.24 8.51
C ASP A 17 17.34 -3.66 7.41
N ASN A 18 17.05 -2.76 6.45
CA ASN A 18 16.14 -3.01 5.32
C ASN A 18 16.85 -3.19 3.98
N LYS A 19 18.16 -3.43 3.98
CA LYS A 19 18.98 -3.51 2.75
C LYS A 19 18.47 -4.56 1.76
N GLU A 20 17.95 -5.68 2.25
CA GLU A 20 17.35 -6.72 1.41
C GLU A 20 16.04 -6.24 0.75
N ASN A 21 15.15 -5.63 1.52
CA ASN A 21 13.90 -5.05 1.01
C ASN A 21 14.16 -3.93 0.00
N LEU A 22 15.17 -3.09 0.26
CA LEU A 22 15.62 -2.03 -0.64
C LEU A 22 16.13 -2.61 -1.97
N ASN A 23 16.92 -3.68 -1.92
CA ASN A 23 17.40 -4.36 -3.12
C ASN A 23 16.26 -5.01 -3.91
N LYS A 24 15.27 -5.59 -3.22
CA LYS A 24 14.06 -6.13 -3.86
C LYS A 24 13.25 -5.03 -4.55
N TYR A 25 13.09 -3.88 -3.91
CA TYR A 25 12.44 -2.71 -4.51
C TYR A 25 13.20 -2.20 -5.73
N LYS A 26 14.54 -2.03 -5.64
CA LYS A 26 15.38 -1.60 -6.77
C LYS A 26 15.24 -2.53 -7.98
N LYS A 27 15.27 -3.85 -7.77
CA LYS A 27 15.06 -4.84 -8.83
C LYS A 27 13.66 -4.68 -9.46
N TYR A 28 12.64 -4.45 -8.64
CA TYR A 28 11.27 -4.24 -9.11
C TYR A 28 11.14 -2.94 -9.93
N TYR A 29 11.69 -1.84 -9.42
CA TYR A 29 11.74 -0.55 -10.12
C TYR A 29 12.40 -0.68 -11.50
N LEU A 30 13.56 -1.33 -11.58
CA LEU A 30 14.27 -1.54 -12.85
C LEU A 30 13.45 -2.37 -13.85
N LYS A 31 12.69 -3.36 -13.37
CA LYS A 31 11.79 -4.15 -14.22
C LYS A 31 10.68 -3.28 -14.82
N VAL A 32 10.09 -2.39 -14.03
CA VAL A 32 9.04 -1.46 -14.49
C VAL A 32 9.62 -0.39 -15.42
N TYR A 33 10.82 0.13 -15.13
CA TYR A 33 11.54 1.04 -16.02
C TYR A 33 11.81 0.39 -17.38
N LYS A 34 12.35 -0.84 -17.39
CA LYS A 34 12.60 -1.59 -18.62
C LYS A 34 11.32 -1.76 -19.44
N HIS A 35 10.23 -2.18 -18.78
CA HIS A 35 8.92 -2.33 -19.43
C HIS A 35 8.46 -1.06 -20.16
N TYR A 36 8.54 0.10 -19.51
CA TYR A 36 8.13 1.37 -20.13
C TYR A 36 9.14 1.90 -21.15
N SER A 37 10.43 1.61 -20.99
CA SER A 37 11.46 2.00 -21.96
C SER A 37 11.36 1.26 -23.29
N GLU A 38 10.93 -0.02 -23.26
CA GLU A 38 10.74 -0.86 -24.44
C GLU A 38 9.37 -0.61 -25.11
N MET A 39 8.51 0.18 -24.49
CA MET A 39 7.15 0.41 -24.96
C MET A 39 7.11 1.47 -26.07
N ASP A 40 6.74 1.04 -27.28
CA ASP A 40 6.71 1.92 -28.45
C ASP A 40 5.74 3.10 -28.33
N SER A 41 4.73 2.99 -27.46
CA SER A 41 3.70 4.00 -27.23
C SER A 41 4.15 5.14 -26.30
N ILE A 42 5.28 5.03 -25.60
CA ILE A 42 5.73 6.04 -24.60
C ILE A 42 7.00 6.76 -25.08
N LYS A 43 6.89 7.46 -26.21
CA LYS A 43 8.03 8.13 -26.86
C LYS A 43 8.13 9.61 -26.54
N SER A 44 7.03 10.29 -26.25
CA SER A 44 7.01 11.72 -25.93
C SER A 44 6.69 12.00 -24.46
N ILE A 45 6.90 13.25 -24.03
CA ILE A 45 6.48 13.72 -22.70
C ILE A 45 4.95 13.65 -22.56
N ARG A 46 4.22 13.94 -23.65
CA ARG A 46 2.75 13.89 -23.65
C ARG A 46 2.24 12.48 -23.45
N ASP A 47 2.88 11.49 -24.06
CA ASP A 47 2.51 10.08 -23.88
C ASP A 47 2.74 9.62 -22.43
N ILE A 48 3.86 10.07 -21.83
CA ILE A 48 4.15 9.83 -20.42
C ILE A 48 3.06 10.45 -19.53
N GLU A 49 2.66 11.69 -19.79
CA GLU A 49 1.62 12.38 -19.01
C GLU A 49 0.24 11.71 -19.15
N MET A 50 -0.11 11.24 -20.36
CA MET A 50 -1.35 10.49 -20.60
C MET A 50 -1.36 9.17 -19.82
N GLU A 51 -0.25 8.44 -19.83
CA GLU A 51 -0.11 7.19 -19.07
C GLU A 51 -0.14 7.45 -17.55
N GLN A 52 0.53 8.50 -17.08
CA GLN A 52 0.45 8.93 -15.68
C GLN A 52 -0.99 9.26 -15.26
N ALA A 53 -1.76 9.94 -16.12
CA ALA A 53 -3.17 10.23 -15.87
C ALA A 53 -4.03 8.95 -15.84
N ARG A 54 -3.79 8.00 -16.75
CA ARG A 54 -4.46 6.69 -16.77
C ARG A 54 -4.20 5.92 -15.48
N LEU A 55 -2.94 5.83 -15.04
CA LEU A 55 -2.54 5.14 -13.82
C LEU A 55 -3.09 5.81 -12.57
N LYS A 56 -3.07 7.15 -12.49
CA LYS A 56 -3.71 7.92 -11.40
C LYS A 56 -5.21 7.68 -11.35
N GLY A 57 -5.88 7.64 -12.51
CA GLY A 57 -7.29 7.31 -12.61
C GLY A 57 -7.59 5.88 -12.14
N GLN A 58 -6.72 4.92 -12.47
CA GLN A 58 -6.83 3.56 -11.93
C GLN A 58 -6.60 3.54 -10.41
N LEU A 59 -5.61 4.26 -9.89
CA LEU A 59 -5.33 4.35 -8.45
C LEU A 59 -6.51 4.99 -7.68
N GLN A 60 -7.15 6.02 -8.25
CA GLN A 60 -8.30 6.70 -7.66
C GLN A 60 -9.57 5.86 -7.72
N LYS A 61 -9.85 5.18 -8.84
CA LYS A 61 -10.91 4.16 -8.90
C LYS A 61 -10.63 3.02 -7.94
N ASN A 62 -9.36 2.74 -7.71
CA ASN A 62 -8.95 1.74 -6.74
C ASN A 62 -9.08 2.25 -5.32
N ASN A 63 -9.22 3.54 -4.96
CA ASN A 63 -9.65 3.98 -3.62
C ASN A 63 -11.12 3.57 -3.41
N ASN A 64 -11.32 2.27 -3.22
CA ASN A 64 -12.61 1.61 -3.29
C ASN A 64 -13.25 1.65 -1.89
N PRO A 65 -14.55 1.99 -1.77
CA PRO A 65 -15.30 1.92 -0.51
C PRO A 65 -15.17 0.58 0.22
N ILE A 66 -14.78 -0.50 -0.45
CA ILE A 66 -14.49 -1.81 0.15
C ILE A 66 -13.39 -1.74 1.22
N PHE A 67 -12.35 -0.92 1.06
CA PHE A 67 -11.32 -0.77 2.09
C PHE A 67 -11.82 0.00 3.31
N ALA A 68 -12.63 1.04 3.08
CA ALA A 68 -13.32 1.75 4.16
C ALA A 68 -14.32 0.85 4.89
N LEU A 69 -15.05 0.00 4.14
CA LEU A 69 -15.95 -1.03 4.67
C LEU A 69 -15.18 -2.08 5.49
N TYR A 70 -14.00 -2.50 5.03
CA TYR A 70 -13.16 -3.42 5.80
C TYR A 70 -12.73 -2.80 7.13
N ILE A 71 -12.25 -1.56 7.13
CA ILE A 71 -11.85 -0.85 8.36
C ILE A 71 -13.05 -0.70 9.29
N SER A 72 -14.23 -0.34 8.78
CA SER A 72 -15.43 -0.17 9.60
C SER A 72 -15.91 -1.49 10.21
N ILE A 73 -15.90 -2.59 9.43
CA ILE A 73 -16.21 -3.93 9.93
C ILE A 73 -15.22 -4.33 11.02
N MET A 74 -13.92 -4.16 10.79
CA MET A 74 -12.89 -4.50 11.80
C MET A 74 -13.07 -3.67 13.08
N ALA A 75 -13.40 -2.39 12.99
CA ALA A 75 -13.69 -1.56 14.15
C ALA A 75 -14.89 -2.07 14.97
N VAL A 76 -15.96 -2.53 14.29
CA VAL A 76 -17.12 -3.16 14.95
C VAL A 76 -16.72 -4.46 15.64
N VAL A 77 -15.91 -5.31 14.99
CA VAL A 77 -15.39 -6.54 15.59
C VAL A 77 -14.60 -6.22 16.86
N PHE A 78 -13.65 -5.27 16.79
CA PHE A 78 -12.85 -4.87 17.95
C PHE A 78 -13.68 -4.29 19.08
N SER A 79 -14.63 -3.40 18.78
CA SER A 79 -15.55 -2.81 19.77
C SER A 79 -16.39 -3.89 20.46
N THR A 80 -16.89 -4.86 19.68
CA THR A 80 -17.70 -5.97 20.20
C THR A 80 -16.87 -6.88 21.12
N ILE A 81 -15.61 -7.18 20.75
CA ILE A 81 -14.69 -7.94 21.58
C ILE A 81 -14.43 -7.23 22.90
N ILE A 82 -14.12 -5.92 22.88
CA ILE A 82 -13.85 -5.14 24.09
C ILE A 82 -15.10 -5.14 24.99
N ASN A 83 -16.27 -4.80 24.45
CA ASN A 83 -17.50 -4.74 25.25
C ASN A 83 -17.88 -6.11 25.85
N LEU A 84 -17.62 -7.21 25.15
CA LEU A 84 -17.92 -8.56 25.64
C LEU A 84 -16.88 -9.09 26.63
N THR A 85 -15.62 -8.68 26.52
CA THR A 85 -14.54 -9.17 27.40
C THR A 85 -14.53 -8.44 28.75
N PHE A 86 -14.97 -7.19 28.79
CA PHE A 86 -14.92 -6.34 29.99
C PHE A 86 -16.28 -6.17 30.71
N ASP A 87 -17.37 -6.80 30.24
CA ASP A 87 -18.64 -6.83 30.96
C ASP A 87 -18.61 -7.87 32.11
N LEU A 88 -17.97 -7.48 33.22
CA LEU A 88 -17.75 -8.26 34.44
C LEU A 88 -18.94 -8.26 35.42
N SER A 89 -20.08 -7.69 35.02
CA SER A 89 -21.22 -7.41 35.90
C SER A 89 -21.99 -8.66 36.34
N ASP A 90 -21.89 -9.77 35.61
CA ASP A 90 -22.79 -10.92 35.79
C ASP A 90 -22.04 -12.28 35.67
N ILE A 91 -21.40 -12.69 36.78
CA ILE A 91 -20.54 -13.88 36.87
C ILE A 91 -21.33 -15.18 36.65
N ALA A 92 -22.62 -15.22 36.96
CA ALA A 92 -23.45 -16.43 36.87
C ALA A 92 -23.63 -16.95 35.43
N ASN A 93 -23.62 -16.05 34.44
CA ASN A 93 -23.74 -16.39 33.01
C ASN A 93 -22.43 -16.24 32.23
N TYR A 94 -21.30 -16.08 32.94
CA TYR A 94 -20.00 -15.81 32.35
C TYR A 94 -19.58 -16.89 31.33
N PHE A 95 -19.85 -18.17 31.62
CA PHE A 95 -19.47 -19.27 30.74
C PHE A 95 -20.24 -19.27 29.42
N ILE A 96 -21.55 -18.98 29.47
CA ILE A 96 -22.41 -18.92 28.27
C ILE A 96 -22.08 -17.67 27.44
N LYS A 97 -21.92 -16.51 28.09
CA LYS A 97 -21.48 -15.26 27.43
C LYS A 97 -20.11 -15.44 26.77
N SER A 98 -19.15 -16.07 27.44
CA SER A 98 -17.81 -16.33 26.91
C SER A 98 -17.86 -17.29 25.70
N ALA A 99 -18.63 -18.38 25.79
CA ALA A 99 -18.79 -19.32 24.67
C ALA A 99 -19.46 -18.69 23.44
N MET A 100 -20.51 -17.89 23.63
CA MET A 100 -21.16 -17.15 22.53
C MET A 100 -20.22 -16.11 21.93
N THR A 101 -19.46 -15.39 22.76
CA THR A 101 -18.47 -14.40 22.31
C THR A 101 -17.38 -15.06 21.48
N PHE A 102 -16.84 -16.19 21.95
CA PHE A 102 -15.84 -16.96 21.23
C PHE A 102 -16.39 -17.47 19.89
N ALA A 103 -17.60 -18.02 19.85
CA ALA A 103 -18.25 -18.43 18.61
C ALA A 103 -18.42 -17.26 17.63
N LEU A 104 -18.81 -16.08 18.13
CA LEU A 104 -19.01 -14.88 17.32
C LEU A 104 -17.67 -14.34 16.77
N ILE A 105 -16.60 -14.36 17.57
CA ILE A 105 -15.24 -14.05 17.12
C ILE A 105 -14.81 -15.02 16.02
N VAL A 106 -14.97 -16.33 16.22
CA VAL A 106 -14.60 -17.35 15.23
C VAL A 106 -15.36 -17.15 13.91
N ILE A 107 -16.67 -16.91 13.96
CA ILE A 107 -17.50 -16.63 12.77
C ILE A 107 -17.01 -15.37 12.05
N LEU A 108 -16.78 -14.28 12.77
CA LEU A 108 -16.27 -13.03 12.20
C LEU A 108 -14.89 -13.21 11.56
N THR A 109 -14.01 -13.97 12.22
CA THR A 109 -12.65 -14.24 11.71
C THR A 109 -12.70 -15.06 10.42
N ILE A 110 -13.59 -16.05 10.34
CA ILE A 110 -13.83 -16.83 9.11
C ILE A 110 -14.39 -15.94 8.01
N LEU A 111 -15.35 -15.07 8.32
CA LEU A 111 -15.96 -14.15 7.34
C LEU A 111 -14.92 -13.18 6.76
N VAL A 112 -14.07 -12.62 7.61
CA VAL A 112 -12.99 -11.71 7.20
C VAL A 112 -11.95 -12.43 6.35
N ASN A 113 -11.49 -13.61 6.78
CA ASN A 113 -10.45 -14.36 6.09
C ASN A 113 -10.91 -14.97 4.76
N LYS A 114 -12.18 -15.42 4.65
CA LYS A 114 -12.71 -16.01 3.41
C LYS A 114 -13.35 -14.98 2.47
N GLY A 115 -13.89 -13.89 3.00
CA GLY A 115 -14.55 -12.86 2.20
C GLY A 115 -13.62 -11.74 1.78
N ILE A 116 -12.90 -11.13 2.73
CA ILE A 116 -12.28 -9.81 2.51
C ILE A 116 -10.79 -9.94 2.15
N VAL A 117 -10.07 -10.85 2.81
CA VAL A 117 -8.63 -11.08 2.54
C VAL A 117 -8.35 -11.45 1.07
N PRO A 118 -9.12 -12.33 0.40
CA PRO A 118 -8.88 -12.67 -1.01
C PRO A 118 -9.08 -11.49 -1.96
N ILE A 119 -9.91 -10.52 -1.57
CA ILE A 119 -10.15 -9.29 -2.34
C ILE A 119 -9.03 -8.27 -2.09
N ALA A 120 -8.48 -8.22 -0.87
CA ALA A 120 -7.46 -7.27 -0.46
C ALA A 120 -6.03 -7.61 -0.94
N ILE A 121 -5.68 -8.89 -1.08
CA ILE A 121 -4.34 -9.32 -1.54
C ILE A 121 -4.00 -8.86 -2.97
N PRO A 122 -4.81 -9.16 -4.01
CA PRO A 122 -4.54 -8.69 -5.37
C PRO A 122 -4.57 -7.16 -5.46
N TYR A 123 -5.36 -6.51 -4.60
CA TYR A 123 -5.46 -5.07 -4.52
C TYR A 123 -4.16 -4.41 -4.03
N ARG A 124 -3.45 -4.99 -3.05
CA ARG A 124 -2.13 -4.51 -2.58
C ARG A 124 -1.07 -4.56 -3.68
N ASN A 125 -1.02 -5.66 -4.44
CA ASN A 125 -0.03 -5.84 -5.51
C ASN A 125 -0.26 -4.86 -6.67
N ASN A 126 -1.52 -4.60 -7.02
CA ASN A 126 -1.88 -3.62 -8.05
C ASN A 126 -1.48 -2.20 -7.64
N ILE A 127 -1.68 -1.82 -6.37
CA ILE A 127 -1.25 -0.51 -5.86
C ILE A 127 0.27 -0.36 -5.95
N GLN A 128 1.03 -1.36 -5.50
CA GLN A 128 2.50 -1.31 -5.56
C GLN A 128 3.01 -1.17 -7.00
N PHE A 129 2.36 -1.82 -7.97
CA PHE A 129 2.67 -1.64 -9.38
C PHE A 129 2.36 -0.21 -9.84
N TYR A 130 1.16 0.31 -9.60
CA TYR A 130 0.76 1.64 -10.06
C TYR A 130 1.61 2.76 -9.45
N THR A 131 1.97 2.67 -8.17
CA THR A 131 2.84 3.68 -7.54
C THR A 131 4.25 3.64 -8.11
N THR A 132 4.85 2.46 -8.24
CA THR A 132 6.19 2.29 -8.84
C THR A 132 6.21 2.75 -10.30
N ALA A 133 5.16 2.45 -11.07
CA ALA A 133 5.01 2.90 -12.44
C ALA A 133 4.96 4.43 -12.57
N LEU A 134 4.25 5.11 -11.66
CA LEU A 134 4.19 6.57 -11.64
C LEU A 134 5.57 7.20 -11.36
N GLU A 135 6.34 6.65 -10.41
CA GLU A 135 7.71 7.10 -10.10
C GLU A 135 8.67 6.92 -11.28
N VAL A 136 8.59 5.76 -11.96
CA VAL A 136 9.37 5.45 -13.16
C VAL A 136 9.05 6.44 -14.27
N LEU A 137 7.77 6.65 -14.58
CA LEU A 137 7.33 7.57 -15.63
C LEU A 137 7.74 9.01 -15.33
N GLU A 138 7.70 9.43 -14.06
CA GLU A 138 8.18 10.75 -13.65
C GLU A 138 9.69 10.89 -13.85
N SER A 139 10.45 9.85 -13.53
CA SER A 139 11.90 9.81 -13.75
C SER A 139 12.25 9.91 -15.23
N MET A 140 11.57 9.14 -16.09
CA MET A 140 11.73 9.19 -17.56
C MET A 140 11.34 10.55 -18.14
N LYS A 141 10.27 11.18 -17.62
CA LYS A 141 9.87 12.55 -18.00
C LYS A 141 10.98 13.55 -17.69
N ASN A 142 11.52 13.49 -16.48
CA ASN A 142 12.57 14.39 -16.02
C ASN A 142 13.86 14.23 -16.83
N GLU A 143 14.20 13.00 -17.20
CA GLU A 143 15.32 12.69 -18.10
C GLU A 143 15.13 13.36 -19.48
N LYS A 144 13.98 13.15 -20.14
CA LYS A 144 13.66 13.80 -21.43
C LYS A 144 13.64 15.33 -21.33
N LEU A 145 13.18 15.90 -20.21
CA LEU A 145 13.21 17.35 -19.98
C LEU A 145 14.65 17.88 -19.86
N ARG A 146 15.55 17.14 -19.19
CA ARG A 146 16.97 17.49 -19.09
C ARG A 146 17.64 17.45 -20.46
N GLU A 147 17.40 16.41 -21.26
CA GLU A 147 17.92 16.32 -22.63
C GLU A 147 17.46 17.49 -23.51
N ARG A 148 16.17 17.86 -23.44
CA ARG A 148 15.64 19.04 -24.16
C ARG A 148 16.30 20.34 -23.72
N LYS A 149 16.53 20.51 -22.40
CA LYS A 149 17.23 21.70 -21.87
C LYS A 149 18.68 21.75 -22.33
N HIS A 150 19.38 20.62 -22.37
CA HIS A 150 20.76 20.54 -22.89
C HIS A 150 20.83 20.82 -24.39
N LYS A 151 19.90 20.27 -25.19
CA LYS A 151 19.83 20.54 -26.63
C LYS A 151 19.51 22.00 -26.96
N LYS A 152 18.73 22.71 -26.13
CA LYS A 152 18.44 24.14 -26.31
C LYS A 152 19.61 25.06 -25.96
N ARG A 153 20.62 24.57 -25.25
CA ARG A 153 21.81 25.34 -24.82
C ARG A 153 23.00 25.17 -25.76
N ARG A 154 22.92 24.26 -26.73
CA ARG A 154 23.87 24.11 -27.84
C ARG A 154 23.26 24.71 -29.08
#